data_AF-A0A640TV68-F1
#
_entry.id   AF-A0A640TV68-F1
#
_cell.length_a   1.000
_cell.length_b   1.000
_cell.length_c   1.000
_cell.angle_alpha   90.00
_cell.angle_beta   90.00
_cell.angle_gamma   90.00
#
_symmetry.space_group_name_H-M   'P 1'
#
loop_
_entity.id
_entity.type
_entity.pdbx_description
1 polymer ?
#
loop_
_entity_poly.entity_id
_entity_poly.type
_entity_poly.pdbx_seq_one_letter_code
_entity_poly.pdbx_strand_id
1 'polypeptide(L)'
;MVLQMPGLYGPRQPLPLRVQPLPGESTGSFVNRLAHANGLGLADFLQRVGQGTGSSSDDAARVAKYPQCTEMYVNGPGLEYLAMLAGEPAAVLRRALPGLATRHLLPGNAEAVWKWPWQPSEGHLVRCCTRCAEVRGVREPAWWLMSDSWRVCARHRRWCDDSRTEPQDELSLKELPEVVTAHLERTRLHKQFGRSGAELFADAFQVAADWWRAMPMALRWVHRAWACGLEDRSSRAMPLVIYPEAARLAQLMAEFEQSDIRDTNARARWLGKAEALMEVWELDAQAGGAPLLGWLHHHRSPTATVPADTETQPATRTKQERLPLAPGHNRLVSPTGPLEARSCLT
;
A
#
# COMPACT_ATOMS: atom_id res chain seq x y z
N MET A 1 -39.09 -32.81 9.53
CA MET A 1 -37.64 -32.51 9.64
C MET A 1 -37.21 -31.96 8.29
N VAL A 2 -37.20 -30.63 8.13
CA VAL A 2 -36.85 -29.99 6.85
C VAL A 2 -35.33 -29.95 6.78
N LEU A 3 -34.76 -30.69 5.84
CA LEU A 3 -33.35 -30.60 5.47
C LEU A 3 -33.10 -29.18 4.97
N GLN A 4 -32.43 -28.35 5.78
CA GLN A 4 -31.84 -27.11 5.30
C GLN A 4 -30.76 -27.48 4.30
N MET A 5 -31.09 -27.41 3.01
CA MET A 5 -30.10 -27.38 1.93
C MET A 5 -29.26 -26.11 2.10
N PRO A 6 -27.97 -26.20 2.48
CA PRO A 6 -27.12 -25.03 2.57
C PRO A 6 -26.90 -24.51 1.13
N GLY A 7 -27.16 -23.24 0.88
CA GLY A 7 -26.74 -22.56 -0.36
C GLY A 7 -27.84 -22.15 -1.36
N LEU A 8 -29.08 -22.65 -1.26
CA LEU A 8 -30.17 -22.23 -2.16
C LEU A 8 -30.84 -20.90 -1.76
N TYR A 9 -30.80 -20.58 -0.46
CA TYR A 9 -31.30 -19.32 0.08
C TYR A 9 -30.19 -18.75 0.96
N GLY A 10 -29.61 -17.62 0.55
CA GLY A 10 -28.55 -16.97 1.30
C GLY A 10 -28.89 -16.64 2.76
N PRO A 11 -27.93 -16.09 3.51
CA PRO A 11 -28.16 -15.61 4.85
C PRO A 11 -29.31 -14.60 4.85
N ARG A 12 -30.22 -14.73 5.81
CA ARG A 12 -31.41 -13.86 5.95
C ARG A 12 -31.32 -12.91 7.13
N GLN A 13 -30.29 -13.06 7.95
CA GLN A 13 -30.09 -12.26 9.15
C GLN A 13 -28.59 -12.10 9.43
N PRO A 14 -28.20 -11.02 10.13
CA PRO A 14 -26.86 -10.84 10.64
C PRO A 14 -26.45 -11.94 11.62
N LEU A 15 -25.14 -12.12 11.75
CA LEU A 15 -24.57 -12.91 12.83
C LEU A 15 -24.78 -12.19 14.19
N PRO A 16 -24.87 -12.95 15.30
CA PRO A 16 -25.12 -12.38 16.63
C PRO A 16 -24.06 -11.38 17.08
N LEU A 17 -22.78 -11.67 16.83
CA LEU A 17 -21.66 -10.82 17.22
C LEU A 17 -21.17 -10.05 16.00
N ARG A 18 -21.21 -8.72 16.10
CA ARG A 18 -20.76 -7.82 15.04
C ARG A 18 -19.29 -7.50 15.20
N VAL A 19 -18.57 -7.47 14.08
CA VAL A 19 -17.18 -7.05 14.01
C VAL A 19 -17.10 -5.83 13.10
N GLN A 20 -16.49 -4.75 13.59
CA GLN A 20 -16.27 -3.56 12.77
C GLN A 20 -15.07 -3.76 11.85
N PRO A 21 -15.19 -3.50 10.54
CA PRO A 21 -14.06 -3.56 9.62
C PRO A 21 -13.07 -2.43 9.92
N LEU A 22 -11.77 -2.73 9.87
CA LEU A 22 -10.75 -1.69 9.92
C LEU A 22 -10.68 -0.99 8.55
N PRO A 23 -10.53 0.35 8.50
CA PRO A 23 -10.33 1.03 7.22
C PRO A 23 -9.05 0.53 6.52
N GLY A 24 -9.20 0.03 5.29
CA GLY A 24 -8.14 -0.56 4.49
C GLY A 24 -7.86 -2.04 4.76
N GLU A 25 -8.65 -2.71 5.62
CA GLU A 25 -8.46 -4.12 5.97
C GLU A 25 -8.66 -5.04 4.76
N SER A 26 -7.87 -6.12 4.68
CA SER A 26 -8.11 -7.18 3.71
C SER A 26 -9.46 -7.85 3.97
N THR A 27 -10.15 -8.25 2.90
CA THR A 27 -11.44 -8.96 3.04
C THR A 27 -11.24 -10.26 3.81
N GLY A 28 -10.15 -10.97 3.53
CA GLY A 28 -9.79 -12.21 4.21
C GLY A 28 -9.54 -12.03 5.70
N SER A 29 -8.85 -10.95 6.11
CA SER A 29 -8.68 -10.60 7.54
C SER A 29 -10.04 -10.38 8.19
N PHE A 30 -10.86 -9.51 7.61
CA PHE A 30 -12.18 -9.20 8.16
C PHE A 30 -13.07 -10.45 8.31
N VAL A 31 -13.11 -11.30 7.29
CA VAL A 31 -13.90 -12.54 7.30
C VAL A 31 -13.44 -13.51 8.37
N ASN A 32 -12.13 -13.72 8.53
CA ASN A 32 -11.60 -14.58 9.58
C ASN A 32 -12.01 -14.08 10.97
N ARG A 33 -11.90 -12.77 11.20
CA ARG A 33 -12.27 -12.14 12.47
C ARG A 33 -13.77 -12.24 12.74
N LEU A 34 -14.60 -12.02 11.73
CA LEU A 34 -16.06 -12.14 11.84
C LEU A 34 -16.49 -13.59 12.14
N ALA A 35 -15.87 -14.57 11.48
CA ALA A 35 -16.12 -15.99 11.76
C ALA A 35 -15.70 -16.36 13.19
N HIS A 36 -14.47 -15.99 13.58
CA HIS A 36 -13.91 -16.26 14.90
C HIS A 36 -14.74 -15.62 16.02
N ALA A 37 -15.14 -14.36 15.87
CA ALA A 37 -15.99 -13.67 16.83
C ALA A 37 -17.33 -14.39 17.06
N ASN A 38 -17.85 -15.12 16.08
CA ASN A 38 -19.10 -15.86 16.17
C ASN A 38 -18.90 -17.36 16.45
N GLY A 39 -17.68 -17.80 16.79
CA GLY A 39 -17.36 -19.19 17.08
C GLY A 39 -17.54 -20.12 15.87
N LEU A 40 -17.48 -19.59 14.65
CA LEU A 40 -17.62 -20.36 13.41
C LEU A 40 -16.24 -20.75 12.87
N GLY A 41 -16.11 -21.98 12.40
CA GLY A 41 -14.99 -22.36 11.54
C GLY A 41 -15.05 -21.59 10.22
N LEU A 42 -13.89 -21.29 9.62
CA LEU A 42 -13.84 -20.52 8.37
C LEU A 42 -14.62 -21.20 7.24
N ALA A 43 -14.54 -22.53 7.12
CA ALA A 43 -15.29 -23.29 6.13
C ALA A 43 -16.81 -23.13 6.29
N ASP A 44 -17.31 -23.24 7.53
CA ASP A 44 -18.75 -23.09 7.84
C ASP A 44 -19.24 -21.66 7.57
N PHE A 45 -18.39 -20.66 7.85
CA PHE A 45 -18.69 -19.27 7.50
C PHE A 45 -18.78 -19.11 5.97
N LEU A 46 -17.80 -19.64 5.24
CA LEU A 46 -17.72 -19.50 3.78
C LEU A 46 -18.90 -20.15 3.05
N GLN A 47 -19.40 -21.29 3.55
CA GLN A 47 -20.63 -21.91 3.02
C GLN A 47 -21.85 -20.98 3.11
N ARG A 48 -21.86 -20.02 4.05
CA ARG A 48 -22.92 -19.00 4.17
C ARG A 48 -22.70 -17.81 3.23
N VAL A 49 -21.46 -17.54 2.83
CA VAL A 49 -21.13 -16.44 1.90
C VAL A 49 -21.44 -16.84 0.45
N GLY A 50 -21.28 -18.10 0.10
CA GLY A 50 -21.57 -18.61 -1.24
C GLY A 50 -20.80 -19.88 -1.58
N GLN A 51 -20.75 -20.19 -2.86
CA GLN A 51 -19.99 -21.33 -3.38
C GLN A 51 -18.53 -20.94 -3.66
N GLY A 52 -17.59 -21.76 -3.18
CA GLY A 52 -16.17 -21.60 -3.49
C GLY A 52 -15.89 -21.95 -4.95
N THR A 53 -15.07 -21.14 -5.62
CA THR A 53 -14.68 -21.37 -7.01
C THR A 53 -13.15 -21.48 -7.13
N GLY A 54 -12.68 -22.46 -7.89
CA GLY A 54 -11.25 -22.71 -8.12
C GLY A 54 -10.57 -23.57 -7.04
N SER A 55 -9.44 -24.17 -7.40
CA SER A 55 -8.74 -25.20 -6.60
C SER A 55 -8.12 -24.71 -5.28
N SER A 56 -7.86 -23.42 -5.11
CA SER A 56 -7.35 -22.87 -3.84
C SER A 56 -8.44 -22.69 -2.78
N SER A 57 -9.70 -22.78 -3.19
CA SER A 57 -10.87 -22.57 -2.32
C SER A 57 -11.20 -23.79 -1.45
N ASP A 58 -10.60 -24.95 -1.72
CA ASP A 58 -10.90 -26.21 -1.03
C ASP A 58 -10.15 -26.38 0.31
N ASP A 59 -9.20 -25.50 0.65
CA ASP A 59 -8.33 -25.61 1.82
C ASP A 59 -8.51 -24.47 2.83
N ALA A 60 -9.75 -24.30 3.30
CA ALA A 60 -10.10 -23.27 4.29
C ALA A 60 -9.28 -23.38 5.59
N ALA A 61 -8.88 -24.59 5.98
CA ALA A 61 -8.04 -24.83 7.16
C ALA A 61 -6.65 -24.19 7.00
N ARG A 62 -6.03 -24.34 5.82
CA ARG A 62 -4.73 -23.73 5.54
C ARG A 62 -4.84 -22.23 5.32
N VAL A 63 -5.93 -21.72 4.74
CA VAL A 63 -6.20 -20.28 4.65
C VAL A 63 -6.27 -19.65 6.04
N ALA A 64 -7.00 -20.26 6.98
CA ALA A 64 -7.07 -19.80 8.37
C ALA A 64 -5.70 -19.82 9.07
N LYS A 65 -4.80 -20.72 8.67
CA LYS A 65 -3.44 -20.82 9.20
C LYS A 65 -2.48 -19.76 8.64
N TYR A 66 -2.69 -19.29 7.41
CA TYR A 66 -1.80 -18.33 6.72
C TYR A 66 -2.54 -17.11 6.18
N PRO A 67 -3.27 -16.36 7.03
CA PRO A 67 -4.02 -15.17 6.62
C PRO A 67 -3.13 -14.07 6.03
N GLN A 68 -1.85 -13.99 6.38
CA GLN A 68 -0.87 -13.06 5.81
C GLN A 68 -0.52 -13.33 4.34
N CYS A 69 -0.95 -14.47 3.79
CA CYS A 69 -0.63 -14.86 2.42
C CYS A 69 -1.84 -14.77 1.49
N THR A 70 -3.06 -14.62 1.99
CA THR A 70 -4.25 -14.91 1.19
C THR A 70 -5.27 -13.77 1.24
N GLU A 71 -5.97 -13.55 0.15
CA GLU A 71 -7.04 -12.54 0.07
C GLU A 71 -8.32 -13.17 -0.48
N MET A 72 -9.46 -12.69 -0.02
CA MET A 72 -10.78 -13.17 -0.42
C MET A 72 -11.44 -12.19 -1.40
N TYR A 73 -11.99 -12.75 -2.48
CA TYR A 73 -12.79 -12.03 -3.46
C TYR A 73 -14.17 -12.66 -3.57
N VAL A 74 -15.18 -11.84 -3.84
CA VAL A 74 -16.58 -12.24 -3.99
C VAL A 74 -17.17 -11.59 -5.23
N ASN A 75 -18.24 -12.15 -5.78
CA ASN A 75 -19.06 -11.44 -6.76
C ASN A 75 -20.11 -10.55 -6.07
N GLY A 76 -20.99 -9.93 -6.86
CA GLY A 76 -22.07 -9.06 -6.36
C GLY A 76 -22.97 -9.75 -5.31
N PRO A 77 -23.60 -10.90 -5.62
CA PRO A 77 -24.40 -11.63 -4.64
C PRO A 77 -23.62 -12.09 -3.40
N GLY A 78 -22.37 -12.53 -3.55
CA GLY A 78 -21.52 -12.91 -2.41
C GLY A 78 -21.20 -11.73 -1.49
N LEU A 79 -21.02 -10.53 -2.05
CA LEU A 79 -20.90 -9.29 -1.27
C LEU A 79 -22.17 -9.00 -0.47
N GLU A 80 -23.36 -9.15 -1.05
CA GLU A 80 -24.63 -8.94 -0.33
C GLU A 80 -24.81 -9.95 0.79
N TYR A 81 -24.39 -11.21 0.58
CA TYR A 81 -24.42 -12.23 1.63
C TYR A 81 -23.43 -11.91 2.76
N LEU A 82 -22.21 -11.48 2.42
CA LEU A 82 -21.23 -11.03 3.39
C LEU A 82 -21.73 -9.80 4.19
N ALA A 83 -22.35 -8.83 3.51
CA ALA A 83 -22.97 -7.65 4.10
C ALA A 83 -24.07 -8.04 5.10
N MET A 84 -24.96 -8.96 4.69
CA MET A 84 -26.00 -9.50 5.56
C MET A 84 -25.40 -10.15 6.81
N LEU A 85 -24.42 -11.04 6.65
CA LEU A 85 -23.76 -11.73 7.77
C LEU A 85 -23.06 -10.75 8.72
N ALA A 86 -22.38 -9.73 8.19
CA ALA A 86 -21.72 -8.69 8.97
C ALA A 86 -22.70 -7.76 9.69
N GLY A 87 -23.96 -7.69 9.23
CA GLY A 87 -24.94 -6.71 9.71
C GLY A 87 -24.59 -5.28 9.31
N GLU A 88 -23.88 -5.12 8.19
CA GLU A 88 -23.41 -3.84 7.66
C GLU A 88 -23.85 -3.68 6.20
N PRO A 89 -24.24 -2.49 5.73
CA PRO A 89 -24.54 -2.28 4.32
C PRO A 89 -23.34 -2.60 3.42
N ALA A 90 -23.59 -3.18 2.24
CA ALA A 90 -22.53 -3.49 1.26
C ALA A 90 -21.66 -2.26 0.93
N ALA A 91 -22.25 -1.06 0.88
CA ALA A 91 -21.52 0.18 0.65
C ALA A 91 -20.52 0.54 1.78
N VAL A 92 -20.82 0.17 3.03
CA VAL A 92 -19.92 0.36 4.17
C VAL A 92 -18.73 -0.60 4.05
N LEU A 93 -19.01 -1.89 3.78
CA LEU A 93 -17.96 -2.89 3.57
C LEU A 93 -17.05 -2.52 2.40
N ARG A 94 -17.61 -2.12 1.25
CA ARG A 94 -16.82 -1.68 0.08
C ARG A 94 -15.94 -0.47 0.34
N ARG A 95 -16.34 0.41 1.26
CA ARG A 95 -15.54 1.57 1.66
C ARG A 95 -14.38 1.17 2.58
N ALA A 96 -14.61 0.21 3.46
CA ALA A 96 -13.62 -0.22 4.44
C ALA A 96 -12.62 -1.25 3.86
N LEU A 97 -13.08 -2.15 2.99
CA LEU A 97 -12.36 -3.33 2.54
C LEU A 97 -11.95 -3.19 1.05
N PRO A 98 -10.66 -2.94 0.74
CA PRO A 98 -10.24 -2.71 -0.65
C PRO A 98 -10.46 -3.91 -1.58
N GLY A 99 -10.45 -5.13 -1.05
CA GLY A 99 -10.77 -6.36 -1.81
C GLY A 99 -12.22 -6.44 -2.31
N LEU A 100 -13.12 -5.58 -1.81
CA LEU A 100 -14.52 -5.48 -2.25
C LEU A 100 -14.75 -4.31 -3.22
N ALA A 101 -13.70 -3.60 -3.65
CA ALA A 101 -13.83 -2.58 -4.69
C ALA A 101 -14.42 -3.17 -5.98
N THR A 102 -15.17 -2.37 -6.76
CA THR A 102 -15.88 -2.86 -7.97
C THR A 102 -14.95 -3.61 -8.94
N ARG A 103 -13.71 -3.13 -9.11
CA ARG A 103 -12.71 -3.76 -9.99
C ARG A 103 -12.20 -5.12 -9.49
N HIS A 104 -12.42 -5.44 -8.22
CA HIS A 104 -11.99 -6.70 -7.58
C HIS A 104 -13.15 -7.70 -7.42
N LEU A 105 -14.39 -7.30 -7.75
CA LEU A 105 -15.51 -8.23 -7.70
C LEU A 105 -15.36 -9.29 -8.78
N LEU A 106 -15.63 -10.54 -8.40
CA LEU A 106 -15.70 -11.65 -9.33
C LEU A 106 -16.88 -11.44 -10.31
N PRO A 107 -16.78 -11.94 -11.56
CA PRO A 107 -17.87 -11.83 -12.52
C PRO A 107 -19.08 -12.70 -12.12
N GLY A 108 -20.24 -12.37 -12.71
CA GLY A 108 -21.48 -13.15 -12.57
C GLY A 108 -22.39 -12.66 -11.43
N ASN A 109 -23.70 -12.74 -11.67
CA ASN A 109 -24.74 -12.22 -10.76
C ASN A 109 -25.82 -13.24 -10.38
N ALA A 110 -25.72 -14.48 -10.87
CA ALA A 110 -26.76 -15.50 -10.67
C ALA A 110 -26.67 -16.16 -9.30
N GLU A 111 -25.46 -16.58 -8.90
CA GLU A 111 -25.21 -17.27 -7.64
C GLU A 111 -24.14 -16.52 -6.84
N ALA A 112 -24.20 -16.61 -5.51
CA ALA A 112 -23.15 -16.06 -4.67
C ALA A 112 -21.91 -16.95 -4.75
N VAL A 113 -20.79 -16.38 -5.20
CA VAL A 113 -19.53 -17.08 -5.32
C VAL A 113 -18.40 -16.32 -4.65
N TRP A 114 -17.41 -17.07 -4.19
CA TRP A 114 -16.17 -16.54 -3.66
C TRP A 114 -14.96 -17.29 -4.21
N LYS A 115 -13.81 -16.63 -4.15
CA LYS A 115 -12.50 -17.17 -4.52
C LYS A 115 -11.48 -16.67 -3.52
N TRP A 116 -10.61 -17.57 -3.07
CA TRP A 116 -9.58 -17.25 -2.09
C TRP A 116 -8.18 -17.68 -2.59
N PRO A 117 -7.51 -16.86 -3.43
CA PRO A 117 -6.18 -17.16 -3.91
C PRO A 117 -5.08 -17.06 -2.84
N TRP A 118 -3.97 -17.76 -3.08
CA TRP A 118 -2.76 -17.80 -2.25
C TRP A 118 -1.89 -16.54 -2.28
N GLN A 119 -2.31 -15.53 -3.05
CA GLN A 119 -1.75 -14.19 -3.10
C GLN A 119 -2.87 -13.23 -3.52
N PRO A 120 -2.87 -11.98 -3.04
CA PRO A 120 -3.74 -10.95 -3.60
C PRO A 120 -3.52 -10.83 -5.12
N SER A 121 -4.59 -10.61 -5.89
CA SER A 121 -4.46 -10.29 -7.31
C SER A 121 -3.79 -8.93 -7.53
N GLU A 122 -3.86 -8.07 -6.53
CA GLU A 122 -3.25 -6.75 -6.52
C GLU A 122 -2.87 -6.34 -5.10
N GLY A 123 -1.72 -5.67 -4.96
CA GLY A 123 -1.22 -5.12 -3.70
C GLY A 123 -0.58 -6.16 -2.79
N HIS A 124 -0.39 -5.76 -1.54
CA HIS A 124 0.33 -6.47 -0.49
C HIS A 124 -0.51 -6.54 0.78
N LEU A 125 -0.41 -7.67 1.48
CA LEU A 125 -0.98 -7.84 2.81
C LEU A 125 0.02 -7.37 3.85
N VAL A 126 -0.16 -6.12 4.31
CA VAL A 126 0.69 -5.50 5.32
C VAL A 126 0.04 -5.66 6.68
N ARG A 127 0.78 -6.11 7.69
CA ARG A 127 0.20 -6.26 9.02
C ARG A 127 -0.31 -4.92 9.56
N CYS A 128 -1.52 -4.89 10.09
CA CYS A 128 -2.07 -3.73 10.77
C CYS A 128 -1.21 -3.38 11.98
N CYS A 129 -1.03 -2.09 12.27
CA CYS A 129 -0.41 -1.70 13.53
C CYS A 129 -1.27 -2.18 14.71
N THR A 130 -0.71 -3.03 15.55
CA THR A 130 -1.37 -3.74 16.66
C THR A 130 -1.97 -2.74 17.63
N ARG A 131 -1.26 -1.64 17.95
CA ARG A 131 -1.80 -0.57 18.81
C ARG A 131 -2.97 0.19 18.16
N CYS A 132 -2.95 0.37 16.84
CA CYS A 132 -4.08 0.98 16.13
C CYS A 132 -5.30 0.05 16.07
N ALA A 133 -5.06 -1.25 15.98
CA ALA A 133 -6.07 -2.30 16.00
C ALA A 133 -6.70 -2.41 17.40
N GLU A 134 -5.89 -2.45 18.46
CA GLU A 134 -6.33 -2.49 19.86
C GLU A 134 -7.22 -1.30 20.24
N VAL A 135 -6.86 -0.08 19.83
CA VAL A 135 -7.70 1.12 20.05
C VAL A 135 -9.08 0.99 19.38
N ARG A 136 -9.21 0.12 18.36
CA ARG A 136 -10.47 -0.19 17.68
C ARG A 136 -11.11 -1.50 18.16
N GLY A 137 -10.64 -2.05 19.28
CA GLY A 137 -11.18 -3.28 19.87
C GLY A 137 -10.72 -4.57 19.19
N VAL A 138 -9.71 -4.49 18.32
CA VAL A 138 -9.17 -5.65 17.59
C VAL A 138 -7.94 -6.17 18.30
N ARG A 139 -8.04 -7.37 18.87
CA ARG A 139 -6.95 -8.02 19.64
C ARG A 139 -6.25 -9.14 18.88
N GLU A 140 -6.89 -9.66 17.84
CA GLU A 140 -6.30 -10.65 16.94
C GLU A 140 -5.49 -9.96 15.83
N PRO A 141 -4.52 -10.65 15.21
CA PRO A 141 -3.80 -10.11 14.06
C PRO A 141 -4.77 -9.73 12.94
N ALA A 142 -4.49 -8.59 12.29
CA ALA A 142 -5.26 -8.10 11.16
C ALA A 142 -4.31 -7.60 10.07
N TRP A 143 -4.76 -7.59 8.82
CA TRP A 143 -3.96 -7.21 7.67
C TRP A 143 -4.65 -6.13 6.86
N TRP A 144 -3.89 -5.15 6.38
CA TRP A 144 -4.31 -4.19 5.38
C TRP A 144 -4.00 -4.71 3.98
N LEU A 145 -4.89 -4.46 3.03
CA LEU A 145 -4.57 -4.59 1.61
C LEU A 145 -4.03 -3.24 1.11
N MET A 146 -2.72 -3.16 0.92
CA MET A 146 -1.98 -1.93 0.59
C MET A 146 -1.34 -2.03 -0.80
N SER A 147 -1.07 -0.90 -1.44
CA SER A 147 -0.31 -0.90 -2.70
C SER A 147 1.18 -1.13 -2.49
N ASP A 148 1.70 -0.61 -1.38
CA ASP A 148 3.11 -0.75 -1.00
C ASP A 148 3.22 -1.94 -0.04
N SER A 149 4.35 -2.66 -0.08
CA SER A 149 4.67 -3.79 0.81
C SER A 149 4.90 -3.38 2.27
N TRP A 150 4.75 -2.09 2.60
CA TRP A 150 4.98 -1.56 3.94
C TRP A 150 4.19 -0.29 4.20
N ARG A 151 4.13 0.08 5.48
CA ARG A 151 3.48 1.28 5.99
C ARG A 151 4.13 1.75 7.29
N VAL A 152 4.31 3.06 7.42
CA VAL A 152 4.71 3.67 8.69
C VAL A 152 3.47 4.07 9.49
N CYS A 153 3.37 3.62 10.73
CA CYS A 153 2.43 4.14 11.70
C CYS A 153 3.08 5.28 12.49
N ALA A 154 2.89 6.53 12.04
CA ALA A 154 3.46 7.69 12.72
C ALA A 154 2.96 7.86 14.17
N ARG A 155 1.69 7.51 14.44
CA ARG A 155 1.09 7.61 15.79
C ARG A 155 1.80 6.73 16.82
N HIS A 156 2.15 5.50 16.43
CA HIS A 156 2.75 4.52 17.34
C HIS A 156 4.23 4.28 17.08
N ARG A 157 4.81 5.00 16.10
CA ARG A 157 6.20 4.89 15.64
C ARG A 157 6.57 3.44 15.34
N ARG A 158 5.82 2.85 14.41
CA ARG A 158 6.01 1.46 13.95
C ARG A 158 6.19 1.39 12.45
N TRP A 159 7.07 0.50 12.02
CA TRP A 159 7.14 0.04 10.65
C TRP A 159 6.37 -1.26 10.53
N CYS A 160 5.35 -1.26 9.69
CA CYS A 160 4.54 -2.43 9.37
C CYS A 160 4.90 -2.86 7.95
N ASP A 161 5.16 -4.14 7.72
CA ASP A 161 5.47 -4.67 6.39
C ASP A 161 4.67 -5.93 6.08
N ASP A 162 4.87 -6.45 4.87
CA ASP A 162 4.31 -7.72 4.39
C ASP A 162 5.22 -8.91 4.71
N SER A 163 6.15 -8.76 5.67
CA SER A 163 7.02 -9.85 6.09
C SER A 163 6.20 -11.03 6.60
N ARG A 164 6.55 -12.20 6.08
CA ARG A 164 5.89 -13.48 6.40
C ARG A 164 6.62 -14.26 7.48
N THR A 165 7.76 -13.75 7.97
CA THR A 165 8.56 -14.39 9.01
C THR A 165 7.88 -14.24 10.35
N GLU A 166 7.70 -15.35 11.07
CA GLU A 166 7.28 -15.31 12.46
C GLU A 166 8.47 -15.05 13.40
N PRO A 167 8.28 -14.28 14.48
CA PRO A 167 7.09 -13.48 14.76
C PRO A 167 6.96 -12.32 13.77
N GLN A 168 5.74 -12.10 13.25
CA GLN A 168 5.41 -11.00 12.33
C GLN A 168 5.33 -9.69 13.13
N ASP A 169 6.41 -9.33 13.80
CA ASP A 169 6.47 -8.19 14.68
C ASP A 169 6.70 -6.92 13.87
N GLU A 170 5.91 -5.91 14.20
CA GLU A 170 6.13 -4.55 13.74
C GLU A 170 7.43 -3.99 14.32
N LEU A 171 8.27 -3.42 13.46
CA LEU A 171 9.54 -2.88 13.91
C LEU A 171 9.32 -1.55 14.64
N SER A 172 9.99 -1.39 15.76
CA SER A 172 9.96 -0.15 16.54
C SER A 172 10.77 0.93 15.83
N LEU A 173 10.16 2.11 15.63
CA LEU A 173 10.83 3.31 15.10
C LEU A 173 11.17 4.31 16.20
N LYS A 174 11.25 3.88 17.46
CA LYS A 174 11.57 4.77 18.59
C LYS A 174 12.94 5.43 18.43
N GLU A 175 13.93 4.65 18.02
CA GLU A 175 15.31 5.10 17.80
C GLU A 175 15.50 5.74 16.41
N LEU A 176 14.46 5.74 15.56
CA LEU A 176 14.50 6.24 14.19
C LEU A 176 13.43 7.33 13.95
N PRO A 177 13.46 8.46 14.69
CA PRO A 177 12.48 9.52 14.52
C PRO A 177 12.49 10.12 13.11
N GLU A 178 13.62 10.09 12.40
CA GLU A 178 13.73 10.58 11.03
C GLU A 178 12.86 9.80 10.04
N VAL A 179 12.62 8.50 10.26
CA VAL A 179 11.71 7.69 9.42
C VAL A 179 10.26 8.15 9.60
N VAL A 180 9.89 8.54 10.82
CA VAL A 180 8.57 9.10 11.11
C VAL A 180 8.41 10.49 10.49
N THR A 181 9.43 11.35 10.60
CA THR A 181 9.45 12.67 9.95
C THR A 181 9.30 12.55 8.44
N ALA A 182 10.09 11.66 7.81
CA ALA A 182 10.00 11.35 6.39
C ALA A 182 8.60 10.89 5.97
N HIS A 183 7.92 10.11 6.82
CA HIS A 183 6.54 9.70 6.55
C HIS A 183 5.56 10.88 6.54
N LEU A 184 5.72 11.81 7.46
CA LEU A 184 4.90 13.02 7.52
C LEU A 184 5.18 13.92 6.31
N GLU A 185 6.44 14.03 5.87
CA GLU A 185 6.84 14.76 4.67
C GLU A 185 6.25 14.14 3.40
N ARG A 186 6.35 12.81 3.22
CA ARG A 186 5.70 12.07 2.12
C ARG A 186 4.19 12.31 2.13
N THR A 187 3.55 12.23 3.31
CA THR A 187 2.11 12.46 3.45
C THR A 187 1.73 13.89 3.07
N ARG A 188 2.54 14.89 3.46
CA ARG A 188 2.33 16.29 3.09
C ARG A 188 2.46 16.47 1.57
N LEU A 189 3.50 15.89 0.97
CA LEU A 189 3.73 15.94 -0.47
C LEU A 189 2.53 15.36 -1.25
N HIS A 190 2.03 14.19 -0.82
CA HIS A 190 0.83 13.59 -1.42
C HIS A 190 -0.43 14.44 -1.20
N LYS A 191 -0.61 15.04 -0.03
CA LYS A 191 -1.76 15.93 0.22
C LYS A 191 -1.73 17.17 -0.67
N GLN A 192 -0.54 17.73 -0.89
CA GLN A 192 -0.35 18.96 -1.65
C GLN A 192 -0.46 18.75 -3.17
N PHE A 193 0.13 17.67 -3.69
CA PHE A 193 0.24 17.44 -5.14
C PHE A 193 -0.51 16.20 -5.64
N GLY A 194 -1.27 15.54 -4.78
CA GLY A 194 -2.06 14.36 -5.11
C GLY A 194 -1.22 13.22 -5.69
N ARG A 195 -1.60 12.76 -6.89
CA ARG A 195 -0.94 11.68 -7.63
C ARG A 195 0.51 12.05 -7.97
N SER A 196 0.76 13.28 -8.43
CA SER A 196 2.09 13.74 -8.78
C SER A 196 3.06 13.65 -7.59
N GLY A 197 2.60 13.99 -6.38
CA GLY A 197 3.41 13.83 -5.18
C GLY A 197 3.75 12.37 -4.83
N ALA A 198 2.86 11.42 -5.17
CA ALA A 198 3.13 9.99 -5.00
C ALA A 198 4.11 9.45 -6.06
N GLU A 199 4.01 9.93 -7.30
CA GLU A 199 4.89 9.58 -8.41
C GLU A 199 6.32 10.12 -8.18
N LEU A 200 6.47 11.38 -7.75
CA LEU A 200 7.78 11.93 -7.38
C LEU A 200 8.42 11.21 -6.19
N PHE A 201 7.61 10.78 -5.22
CA PHE A 201 8.13 9.94 -4.13
C PHE A 201 8.62 8.58 -4.65
N ALA A 202 7.92 7.98 -5.63
CA ALA A 202 8.36 6.74 -6.24
C ALA A 202 9.69 6.91 -7.00
N ASP A 203 9.85 7.98 -7.77
CA ASP A 203 11.12 8.30 -8.43
C ASP A 203 12.27 8.42 -7.43
N ALA A 204 12.08 9.25 -6.39
CA ALA A 204 13.08 9.45 -5.36
C ALA A 204 13.41 8.16 -4.60
N PHE A 205 12.42 7.29 -4.38
CA PHE A 205 12.62 5.98 -3.76
C PHE A 205 13.46 5.06 -4.65
N GLN A 206 13.24 5.06 -5.97
CA GLN A 206 14.06 4.28 -6.90
C GLN A 206 15.50 4.78 -6.98
N VAL A 207 15.71 6.10 -7.01
CA VAL A 207 17.05 6.69 -6.93
C VAL A 207 17.75 6.24 -5.62
N ALA A 208 17.06 6.31 -4.49
CA ALA A 208 17.63 5.91 -3.20
C ALA A 208 17.88 4.39 -3.11
N ALA A 209 17.03 3.58 -3.74
CA ALA A 209 17.23 2.14 -3.84
C ALA A 209 18.47 1.79 -4.68
N ASP A 210 18.73 2.53 -5.76
CA ASP A 210 19.95 2.41 -6.55
C ASP A 210 21.19 2.79 -5.75
N TRP A 211 21.14 3.87 -4.97
CA TRP A 211 22.22 4.21 -4.05
C TRP A 211 22.48 3.12 -3.02
N TRP A 212 21.42 2.49 -2.46
CA TRP A 212 21.56 1.37 -1.52
C TRP A 212 22.20 0.11 -2.11
N ARG A 213 22.01 -0.12 -3.42
CA ARG A 213 22.69 -1.18 -4.16
C ARG A 213 24.15 -0.83 -4.43
N ALA A 214 24.43 0.41 -4.85
CA ALA A 214 25.76 0.86 -5.22
C ALA A 214 26.69 1.12 -4.02
N MET A 215 26.14 1.52 -2.87
CA MET A 215 26.89 1.93 -1.67
C MET A 215 26.50 1.05 -0.48
N PRO A 216 26.80 -0.27 -0.51
CA PRO A 216 26.31 -1.20 0.49
C PRO A 216 26.84 -0.93 1.90
N MET A 217 27.95 -0.21 2.02
CA MET A 217 28.65 0.09 3.29
C MET A 217 28.33 1.49 3.84
N ALA A 218 27.30 2.17 3.33
CA ALA A 218 26.87 3.45 3.88
C ALA A 218 26.42 3.26 5.35
N LEU A 219 27.25 3.71 6.29
CA LEU A 219 27.13 3.41 7.72
C LEU A 219 25.77 3.78 8.31
N ARG A 220 25.16 4.85 7.81
CA ARG A 220 23.84 5.28 8.30
C ARG A 220 22.75 4.25 8.05
N TRP A 221 22.77 3.57 6.90
CA TRP A 221 21.76 2.57 6.58
C TRP A 221 21.97 1.31 7.40
N VAL A 222 23.23 0.92 7.61
CA VAL A 222 23.61 -0.16 8.52
C VAL A 222 23.12 0.13 9.94
N HIS A 223 23.39 1.32 10.48
CA HIS A 223 22.94 1.72 11.81
C HIS A 223 21.41 1.72 11.94
N ARG A 224 20.67 2.18 10.92
CA ARG A 224 19.21 2.14 10.94
C ARG A 224 18.66 0.72 10.92
N ALA A 225 19.24 -0.17 10.11
CA ALA A 225 18.85 -1.57 10.10
C ALA A 225 19.03 -2.20 11.50
N TRP A 226 20.20 -1.99 12.11
CA TRP A 226 20.50 -2.50 13.45
C TRP A 226 19.60 -1.91 14.54
N ALA A 227 19.26 -0.61 14.47
CA ALA A 227 18.33 0.02 15.40
C ALA A 227 16.93 -0.62 15.39
N CYS A 228 16.56 -1.29 14.30
CA CYS A 228 15.32 -2.07 14.18
C CYS A 228 15.52 -3.59 14.32
N GLY A 229 16.73 -4.05 14.68
CA GLY A 229 17.05 -5.47 14.81
C GLY A 229 17.04 -6.23 13.48
N LEU A 230 17.26 -5.54 12.36
CA LEU A 230 17.35 -6.14 11.02
C LEU A 230 18.81 -6.39 10.64
N GLU A 231 19.02 -7.41 9.81
CA GLU A 231 20.25 -7.55 9.04
C GLU A 231 20.34 -6.39 8.03
N ASP A 232 21.52 -5.76 7.98
CA ASP A 232 21.84 -4.55 7.22
C ASP A 232 21.61 -4.68 5.71
N ARG A 233 21.71 -5.91 5.19
CA ARG A 233 21.52 -6.23 3.77
C ARG A 233 20.26 -7.03 3.47
N SER A 234 19.37 -7.21 4.45
CA SER A 234 18.08 -7.85 4.18
C SER A 234 17.24 -7.00 3.23
N SER A 235 16.54 -7.65 2.29
CA SER A 235 15.59 -6.97 1.39
C SER A 235 14.46 -6.28 2.17
N ARG A 236 14.13 -6.81 3.36
CA ARG A 236 13.19 -6.22 4.33
C ARG A 236 13.68 -4.88 4.87
N ALA A 237 14.99 -4.72 5.10
CA ALA A 237 15.55 -3.48 5.65
C ALA A 237 15.57 -2.34 4.64
N MET A 238 15.81 -2.64 3.35
CA MET A 238 16.03 -1.63 2.31
C MET A 238 14.96 -0.51 2.33
N PRO A 239 13.64 -0.81 2.24
CA PRO A 239 12.64 0.25 2.21
C PRO A 239 12.61 1.13 3.45
N LEU A 240 12.95 0.58 4.62
CA LEU A 240 12.99 1.32 5.89
C LEU A 240 14.20 2.25 5.95
N VAL A 241 15.38 1.75 5.59
CA VAL A 241 16.64 2.48 5.83
C VAL A 241 16.85 3.63 4.85
N ILE A 242 16.35 3.53 3.61
CA ILE A 242 16.46 4.59 2.60
C ILE A 242 15.31 5.60 2.64
N TYR A 243 14.27 5.32 3.43
CA TYR A 243 13.02 6.08 3.43
C TYR A 243 13.23 7.59 3.71
N PRO A 244 14.09 7.99 4.66
CA PRO A 244 14.36 9.40 4.91
C PRO A 244 14.94 10.15 3.71
N GLU A 245 15.91 9.55 3.02
CA GLU A 245 16.57 10.11 1.85
C GLU A 245 15.59 10.22 0.68
N ALA A 246 14.80 9.17 0.45
CA ALA A 246 13.75 9.17 -0.57
C ALA A 246 12.72 10.28 -0.34
N ALA A 247 12.25 10.47 0.90
CA ALA A 247 11.28 11.54 1.20
C ALA A 247 11.85 12.94 0.97
N ARG A 248 13.11 13.17 1.36
CA ARG A 248 13.76 14.48 1.19
C ARG A 248 14.11 14.76 -0.26
N LEU A 249 14.57 13.76 -1.01
CA LEU A 249 14.81 13.88 -2.44
C LEU A 249 13.50 14.13 -3.21
N ALA A 250 12.39 13.51 -2.82
CA ALA A 250 11.08 13.76 -3.43
C ALA A 250 10.62 15.22 -3.28
N GLN A 251 10.91 15.85 -2.12
CA GLN A 251 10.67 17.28 -1.93
C GLN A 251 11.52 18.12 -2.89
N LEU A 252 12.80 17.80 -3.04
CA LEU A 252 13.71 18.50 -3.96
C LEU A 252 13.30 18.30 -5.44
N MET A 253 12.80 17.12 -5.81
CA MET A 253 12.22 16.86 -7.13
C MET A 253 10.95 17.69 -7.35
N ALA A 254 10.09 17.81 -6.33
CA ALA A 254 8.90 18.64 -6.42
C ALA A 254 9.22 20.14 -6.56
N GLU A 255 10.28 20.63 -5.90
CA GLU A 255 10.78 22.00 -6.09
C GLU A 255 11.23 22.24 -7.54
N PHE A 256 11.91 21.27 -8.15
CA PHE A 256 12.32 21.36 -9.55
C PHE A 256 11.13 21.36 -10.50
N GLU A 257 10.14 20.49 -10.26
CA GLU A 257 8.95 20.41 -11.11
C GLU A 257 8.08 21.67 -11.02
N GLN A 258 8.07 22.36 -9.87
CA GLN A 258 7.39 23.64 -9.71
C GLN A 258 8.11 24.80 -10.40
N SER A 259 9.37 24.62 -10.82
CA SER A 259 10.12 25.66 -11.52
C SER A 259 9.73 25.72 -13.00
N ASP A 260 9.36 26.92 -13.46
CA ASP A 260 9.15 27.21 -14.88
C ASP A 260 10.47 27.20 -15.69
N ILE A 261 11.61 27.32 -15.01
CA ILE A 261 12.94 27.34 -15.63
C ILE A 261 13.62 25.98 -15.42
N ARG A 262 13.86 25.27 -16.53
CA ARG A 262 14.50 23.93 -16.56
C ARG A 262 15.70 23.85 -17.51
N ASP A 263 16.36 24.99 -17.73
CA ASP A 263 17.54 25.09 -18.59
C ASP A 263 18.76 24.33 -18.01
N THR A 264 19.87 24.33 -18.73
CA THR A 264 21.11 23.67 -18.28
C THR A 264 21.60 24.20 -16.93
N ASN A 265 21.45 25.50 -16.66
CA ASN A 265 21.89 26.10 -15.39
C ASN A 265 20.99 25.68 -14.23
N ALA A 266 19.68 25.62 -14.43
CA ALA A 266 18.72 25.15 -13.42
C ALA A 266 18.97 23.68 -13.07
N ARG A 267 19.23 22.84 -14.07
CA ARG A 267 19.59 21.43 -13.87
C ARG A 267 20.89 21.27 -13.10
N ALA A 268 21.93 22.04 -13.44
CA ALA A 268 23.20 22.04 -12.70
C ALA A 268 23.03 22.49 -11.24
N ARG A 269 22.24 23.54 -10.98
CA ARG A 269 21.93 23.99 -9.61
C ARG A 269 21.15 22.93 -8.82
N TRP A 270 20.20 22.27 -9.45
CA TRP A 270 19.45 21.19 -8.81
C TRP A 270 20.36 20.00 -8.47
N LEU A 271 21.23 19.60 -9.41
CA LEU A 271 22.18 18.52 -9.20
C LEU A 271 23.12 18.84 -8.02
N GLY A 272 23.68 20.05 -7.97
CA GLY A 272 24.50 20.50 -6.84
C GLY A 272 23.76 20.49 -5.49
N LYS A 273 22.45 20.79 -5.47
CA LYS A 273 21.63 20.63 -4.25
C LYS A 273 21.46 19.16 -3.86
N ALA A 274 21.26 18.27 -4.83
CA ALA A 274 21.13 16.83 -4.57
C ALA A 274 22.46 16.25 -4.06
N GLU A 275 23.59 16.62 -4.67
CA GLU A 275 24.93 16.24 -4.22
C GLU A 275 25.23 16.76 -2.81
N ALA A 276 24.83 17.99 -2.48
CA ALA A 276 24.96 18.52 -1.11
C ALA A 276 24.11 17.74 -0.09
N LEU A 277 22.91 17.27 -0.47
CA LEU A 277 22.13 16.37 0.38
C LEU A 277 22.84 15.03 0.58
N MET A 278 23.41 14.47 -0.49
CA MET A 278 24.19 13.24 -0.42
C MET A 278 25.41 13.37 0.51
N GLU A 279 26.12 14.50 0.45
CA GLU A 279 27.23 14.78 1.37
C GLU A 279 26.79 14.80 2.84
N VAL A 280 25.67 15.48 3.15
CA VAL A 280 25.06 15.47 4.50
C VAL A 280 24.64 14.05 4.93
N TRP A 281 24.39 13.17 3.97
CA TRP A 281 24.06 11.78 4.18
C TRP A 281 25.26 10.85 4.11
N GLU A 282 26.48 11.37 3.98
CA GLU A 282 27.71 10.59 3.87
C GLU A 282 27.66 9.58 2.70
N LEU A 283 26.96 9.94 1.62
CA LEU A 283 26.88 9.17 0.39
C LEU A 283 27.87 9.71 -0.64
N ASP A 284 28.48 8.81 -1.41
CA ASP A 284 29.39 9.19 -2.50
C ASP A 284 28.59 9.76 -3.69
N ALA A 285 28.67 11.07 -3.87
CA ALA A 285 28.03 11.80 -4.96
C ALA A 285 28.44 11.28 -6.35
N GLN A 286 29.71 10.87 -6.53
CA GLN A 286 30.19 10.34 -7.82
C GLN A 286 29.54 9.00 -8.12
N ALA A 287 29.46 8.10 -7.12
CA ALA A 287 28.83 6.80 -7.28
C ALA A 287 27.30 6.87 -7.42
N GLY A 288 26.65 7.92 -6.88
CA GLY A 288 25.19 8.09 -6.93
C GLY A 288 24.65 9.05 -7.99
N GLY A 289 25.51 9.67 -8.81
CA GLY A 289 25.09 10.69 -9.79
C GLY A 289 24.27 10.16 -10.97
N ALA A 290 24.51 8.91 -11.40
CA ALA A 290 23.85 8.32 -12.58
C ALA A 290 22.30 8.33 -12.51
N PRO A 291 21.64 7.83 -11.45
CA PRO A 291 20.17 7.85 -11.36
C PRO A 291 19.60 9.29 -11.30
N LEU A 292 20.32 10.25 -10.70
CA LEU A 292 19.92 11.66 -10.69
C LEU A 292 19.93 12.28 -12.09
N LEU A 293 20.97 12.00 -12.87
CA LEU A 293 21.08 12.44 -14.26
C LEU A 293 20.00 11.80 -15.15
N GLY A 294 19.70 10.52 -14.93
CA GLY A 294 18.59 9.81 -15.60
C GLY A 294 17.25 10.52 -15.35
N TRP A 295 16.95 10.83 -14.09
CA TRP A 295 15.74 11.57 -13.72
C TRP A 295 15.68 12.96 -14.38
N LEU A 296 16.76 13.75 -14.31
CA LEU A 296 16.83 15.06 -14.97
C LEU A 296 16.64 14.99 -16.49
N HIS A 297 17.08 13.90 -17.13
CA HIS A 297 16.88 13.69 -18.55
C HIS A 297 15.40 13.55 -18.90
N HIS A 298 14.64 12.77 -18.11
CA HIS A 298 13.19 12.62 -18.29
C HIS A 298 12.42 13.91 -17.99
N HIS A 299 12.91 14.70 -17.04
CA HIS A 299 12.23 15.90 -16.54
C HIS A 299 12.69 17.23 -17.18
N ARG A 300 13.47 17.15 -18.28
CA ARG A 300 14.04 18.32 -18.98
C ARG A 300 13.03 19.25 -19.66
N SER A 301 11.82 18.76 -19.95
CA SER A 301 10.79 19.53 -20.65
C SER A 301 9.50 19.51 -19.84
N PRO A 302 8.88 20.68 -19.57
CA PRO A 302 7.56 20.71 -18.98
C PRO A 302 6.57 20.01 -19.92
N THR A 303 5.63 19.27 -19.33
CA THR A 303 4.58 18.59 -20.07
C THR A 303 3.77 19.64 -20.82
N ALA A 304 3.62 19.48 -22.13
CA ALA A 304 2.63 20.26 -22.88
C ALA A 304 1.28 20.06 -22.19
N THR A 305 0.60 21.16 -21.88
CA THR A 305 -0.71 21.17 -21.23
C THR A 305 -1.65 20.27 -22.03
N VAL A 306 -1.95 19.08 -21.50
CA VAL A 306 -2.93 18.19 -22.11
C VAL A 306 -4.28 18.90 -22.03
N PRO A 307 -5.04 19.03 -23.13
CA PRO A 307 -6.40 19.57 -23.08
C PRO A 307 -7.23 18.74 -22.10
N ALA A 308 -8.07 19.42 -21.33
CA ALA A 308 -8.87 18.81 -20.27
C ALA A 308 -9.94 17.87 -20.86
N ASP A 309 -9.59 16.62 -21.14
CA ASP A 309 -10.57 15.60 -21.51
C ASP A 309 -10.82 14.62 -20.37
N THR A 310 -12.04 14.74 -19.85
CA THR A 310 -12.96 13.68 -19.42
C THR A 310 -12.45 12.58 -18.48
N GLU A 311 -12.06 12.97 -17.26
CA GLU A 311 -12.16 12.06 -16.12
C GLU A 311 -13.10 12.64 -15.06
N THR A 312 -14.12 11.85 -14.74
CA THR A 312 -15.19 12.08 -13.77
C THR A 312 -14.63 12.23 -12.34
N GLN A 313 -13.95 13.33 -12.06
CA GLN A 313 -13.59 13.77 -10.70
C GLN A 313 -14.45 14.98 -10.32
N PRO A 314 -14.93 15.05 -9.06
CA PRO A 314 -15.72 16.20 -8.61
C PRO A 314 -14.90 17.50 -8.76
N ALA A 315 -15.55 18.50 -9.33
CA ALA A 315 -15.00 19.74 -9.89
C ALA A 315 -14.47 20.76 -8.86
N THR A 316 -13.88 20.34 -7.75
CA THR A 316 -13.51 21.23 -6.64
C THR A 316 -12.01 21.37 -6.37
N ARG A 317 -11.13 20.72 -7.15
CA ARG A 317 -9.67 20.88 -6.96
C ARG A 317 -9.12 22.02 -7.81
N THR A 318 -8.60 23.05 -7.14
CA THR A 318 -7.95 24.21 -7.76
C THR A 318 -6.73 23.80 -8.59
N LYS A 319 -6.45 24.52 -9.69
CA LYS A 319 -5.28 24.33 -10.57
C LYS A 319 -3.92 24.23 -9.84
N GLN A 320 -3.80 24.77 -8.62
CA GLN A 320 -2.61 24.68 -7.77
C GLN A 320 -2.33 23.27 -7.22
N GLU A 321 -3.30 22.35 -7.20
CA GLU A 321 -3.12 20.99 -6.65
C GLU A 321 -2.60 19.96 -7.67
N ARG A 322 -2.48 20.33 -8.95
CA ARG A 322 -1.96 19.44 -10.00
C ARG A 322 -0.62 19.96 -10.49
N LEU A 323 0.46 19.39 -9.96
CA LEU A 323 1.81 19.58 -10.49
C LEU A 323 1.92 18.78 -11.80
N PRO A 324 1.99 19.42 -12.97
CA PRO A 324 2.14 18.71 -14.23
C PRO A 324 3.54 18.07 -14.27
N LEU A 325 3.59 16.74 -14.20
CA LEU A 325 4.84 15.99 -14.30
C LEU A 325 5.16 15.64 -15.74
N ALA A 326 6.46 15.57 -16.04
CA ALA A 326 6.99 15.21 -17.35
C ALA A 326 6.42 13.89 -17.89
N PRO A 327 6.45 13.67 -19.23
CA PRO A 327 5.99 12.43 -19.84
C PRO A 327 6.67 11.18 -19.24
N GLY A 328 5.90 10.13 -18.98
CA GLY A 328 6.37 8.91 -18.29
C GLY A 328 5.56 8.63 -17.02
N HIS A 329 5.08 9.71 -16.40
CA HIS A 329 4.06 9.68 -15.35
C HIS A 329 2.66 9.50 -15.96
N ASN A 330 1.73 8.84 -15.26
CA ASN A 330 0.42 8.33 -15.74
C ASN A 330 0.37 6.93 -16.41
N ARG A 331 1.45 6.14 -16.43
CA ARG A 331 1.43 4.80 -17.06
C ARG A 331 0.68 3.72 -16.28
N LEU A 332 0.34 3.98 -15.02
CA LEU A 332 -0.32 2.99 -14.19
C LEU A 332 -1.82 2.91 -14.46
N VAL A 333 -2.22 1.73 -14.96
CA VAL A 333 -3.61 1.27 -15.10
C VAL A 333 -4.28 1.16 -13.73
N SER A 334 -3.51 0.96 -12.64
CA SER A 334 -4.08 0.79 -11.31
C SER A 334 -3.45 1.69 -10.24
N PRO A 335 -4.27 2.40 -9.45
CA PRO A 335 -3.79 3.19 -8.31
C PRO A 335 -3.16 2.34 -7.20
N THR A 336 -3.34 1.02 -7.24
CA THR A 336 -2.86 0.06 -6.24
C THR A 336 -1.65 -0.76 -6.66
N GLY A 337 -1.01 -0.44 -7.80
CA GLY A 337 0.26 -1.04 -8.21
C GLY A 337 1.42 -0.73 -7.26
N PRO A 338 2.50 -1.55 -7.31
CA PRO A 338 3.66 -1.39 -6.44
C PRO A 338 4.33 -0.02 -6.66
N LEU A 339 5.05 0.45 -5.64
CA LEU A 339 5.67 1.78 -5.63
C LEU A 339 6.57 1.99 -6.85
N GLU A 340 7.36 0.97 -7.21
CA GLU A 340 8.29 0.98 -8.33
C GLU A 340 7.60 1.25 -9.66
N ALA A 341 6.41 0.68 -9.84
CA ALA A 341 5.65 0.83 -11.08
C ALA A 341 5.08 2.26 -11.26
N ARG A 342 5.14 3.11 -10.22
CA ARG A 342 4.77 4.54 -10.29
C ARG A 342 5.92 5.42 -10.78
N SER A 343 7.16 4.92 -10.80
CA SER A 343 8.32 5.70 -11.20
C SER A 343 8.44 5.79 -12.72
N CYS A 344 8.99 6.90 -13.22
CA CYS A 344 9.38 7.04 -14.62
C CYS A 344 10.77 6.45 -14.93
N LEU A 345 11.48 5.93 -13.91
CA LEU A 345 12.84 5.41 -14.01
C LEU A 345 12.92 3.89 -14.30
N THR A 346 11.77 3.23 -14.44
CA THR A 346 11.66 1.79 -14.73
C THR A 346 11.50 1.47 -16.21
#